data_AF-A0AAP3UZ18-F1
#
_entry.id   AF-A0AAP3UZ18-F1
#
_cell.length_a   1.000
_cell.length_b   1.000
_cell.length_c   1.000
_cell.angle_alpha   90.00
_cell.angle_beta   90.00
_cell.angle_gamma   90.00
#
_symmetry.space_group_name_H-M   'P 1'
#
loop_
_entity.id
_entity.type
_entity.pdbx_description
1 polymer ?
#
loop_
_entity_poly.entity_id
_entity_poly.type
_entity_poly.pdbx_seq_one_letter_code
_entity_poly.pdbx_strand_id
1 'polypeptide(L)'
;MDETVLQGAGAALAHARKTAMQVPPPWPEAPAGLEQAYALQRAAIAALGGGLAGWKIGATGKDHQARLKTDRPFFGPIPATDLHEADAQNGVALPFRPGTRGVECEIAFCMARALPSRKAPYGRDEVKAAVGSLHPALEVVGTRVAADGLPDVRLAIADYGLNMAFLPGAAVAGWHELDLSSIAARWCWATRSRPWCGWPTTARGSRPASGSARARSPASRRLPRDRWQKAISARSGG
;
A
#
# COMPACT_ATOMS: atom_id res chain seq x y z
N MET A 1 -22.76 -12.69 9.39
CA MET A 1 -23.11 -12.22 8.04
C MET A 1 -23.42 -13.46 7.21
N ASP A 2 -24.59 -13.54 6.60
CA ASP A 2 -24.92 -14.67 5.71
C ASP A 2 -24.14 -14.60 4.40
N GLU A 3 -24.07 -15.72 3.69
CA GLU A 3 -23.27 -15.85 2.47
C GLU A 3 -23.75 -14.93 1.34
N THR A 4 -25.06 -14.73 1.21
CA THR A 4 -25.63 -13.88 0.14
C THR A 4 -25.23 -12.42 0.34
N VAL A 5 -25.35 -11.91 1.57
CA VAL A 5 -24.90 -10.55 1.90
C VAL A 5 -23.39 -10.41 1.72
N LEU A 6 -22.61 -11.41 2.12
CA LEU A 6 -21.15 -11.41 1.97
C LEU A 6 -20.73 -11.33 0.49
N GLN A 7 -21.33 -12.15 -0.38
CA GLN A 7 -21.03 -12.15 -1.81
C GLN A 7 -21.52 -10.88 -2.50
N GLY A 8 -22.73 -10.41 -2.16
CA GLY A 8 -23.27 -9.14 -2.67
C GLY A 8 -22.38 -7.95 -2.30
N ALA A 9 -21.93 -7.89 -1.04
CA ALA A 9 -21.01 -6.86 -0.57
C ALA A 9 -19.64 -6.93 -1.27
N GLY A 10 -19.09 -8.15 -1.43
CA GLY A 10 -17.86 -8.37 -2.20
C GLY A 10 -17.98 -7.87 -3.64
N ALA A 11 -19.08 -8.21 -4.32
CA ALA A 11 -19.36 -7.76 -5.67
C ALA A 11 -19.50 -6.23 -5.77
N ALA A 12 -20.17 -5.59 -4.80
CA ALA A 12 -20.29 -4.14 -4.74
C ALA A 12 -18.93 -3.44 -4.58
N LEU A 13 -18.06 -3.93 -3.69
CA LEU A 13 -16.71 -3.40 -3.52
C LEU A 13 -15.84 -3.59 -4.77
N ALA A 14 -15.93 -4.75 -5.42
CA ALA A 14 -15.24 -5.03 -6.67
C ALA A 14 -15.74 -4.12 -7.80
N HIS A 15 -17.05 -3.91 -7.91
CA HIS A 15 -17.64 -3.01 -8.88
C HIS A 15 -17.18 -1.57 -8.65
N ALA A 16 -17.29 -1.06 -7.41
CA ALA A 16 -16.82 0.27 -7.01
C ALA A 16 -15.36 0.51 -7.40
N ARG A 17 -14.50 -0.51 -7.22
CA ARG A 17 -13.10 -0.46 -7.65
C ARG A 17 -12.96 -0.34 -9.16
N LYS A 18 -13.65 -1.21 -9.92
CA LYS A 18 -13.62 -1.25 -11.39
C LYS A 18 -14.11 0.07 -12.02
N THR A 19 -15.16 0.67 -11.45
CA THR A 19 -15.80 1.87 -11.98
C THR A 19 -15.26 3.17 -11.39
N ALA A 20 -14.28 3.12 -10.48
CA ALA A 20 -13.72 4.29 -9.83
C ALA A 20 -14.74 5.14 -9.04
N MET A 21 -15.77 4.51 -8.49
CA MET A 21 -16.83 5.18 -7.73
C MET A 21 -16.84 4.72 -6.28
N GLN A 22 -17.33 5.58 -5.37
CA GLN A 22 -17.70 5.15 -4.03
C GLN A 22 -19.13 4.60 -4.03
N VAL A 23 -19.37 3.60 -3.19
CA VAL A 23 -20.69 3.04 -2.90
C VAL A 23 -21.06 3.34 -1.45
N PRO A 24 -22.37 3.40 -1.11
CA PRO A 24 -22.77 3.32 0.28
C PRO A 24 -22.28 1.98 0.90
N PRO A 25 -22.25 1.87 2.24
CA PRO A 25 -21.93 0.59 2.90
C PRO A 25 -22.75 -0.55 2.28
N PRO A 26 -22.11 -1.54 1.63
CA PRO A 26 -22.83 -2.56 0.85
C PRO A 26 -23.31 -3.72 1.73
N TRP A 27 -23.52 -3.45 3.02
CA TRP A 27 -23.95 -4.38 4.04
C TRP A 27 -24.97 -3.68 4.94
N PRO A 28 -25.98 -4.41 5.46
CA PRO A 28 -26.93 -3.85 6.42
C PRO A 28 -26.25 -3.49 7.74
N GLU A 29 -25.27 -4.31 8.16
CA GLU A 29 -24.48 -4.10 9.37
C GLU A 29 -23.00 -4.22 9.04
N ALA A 30 -22.17 -3.37 9.66
CA ALA A 30 -20.73 -3.45 9.51
C ALA A 30 -20.20 -4.81 9.97
N PRO A 31 -19.05 -5.27 9.44
CA PRO A 31 -18.49 -6.56 9.83
C PRO A 31 -18.28 -6.60 11.35
N ALA A 32 -18.70 -7.68 12.01
CA ALA A 32 -18.65 -7.80 13.47
C ALA A 32 -17.21 -7.94 14.02
N GLY A 33 -16.26 -8.35 13.16
CA GLY A 33 -14.88 -8.57 13.55
C GLY A 33 -13.95 -8.74 12.36
N LEU A 34 -12.66 -8.98 12.63
CA LEU A 34 -11.63 -9.13 11.60
C LEU A 34 -11.89 -10.32 10.69
N GLU A 35 -12.44 -11.42 11.22
CA GLU A 35 -12.76 -12.62 10.43
C GLU A 35 -13.75 -12.30 9.29
N GLN A 36 -14.86 -11.64 9.62
CA GLN A 36 -15.85 -11.21 8.62
C GLN A 36 -15.29 -10.17 7.67
N ALA A 37 -14.46 -9.24 8.16
CA ALA A 37 -13.78 -8.27 7.30
C ALA A 37 -12.87 -8.97 6.27
N TYR A 38 -12.11 -9.98 6.67
CA TYR A 38 -11.30 -10.78 5.75
C TYR A 38 -12.14 -11.66 4.83
N ALA A 39 -13.28 -12.16 5.28
CA ALA A 39 -14.20 -12.91 4.44
C ALA A 39 -14.78 -12.02 3.32
N LEU A 40 -15.17 -10.78 3.64
CA LEU A 40 -15.55 -9.77 2.66
C LEU A 40 -14.40 -9.41 1.71
N GLN A 41 -13.18 -9.23 2.22
CA GLN A 41 -12.01 -9.00 1.38
C GLN A 41 -11.80 -10.14 0.37
N ARG A 42 -11.94 -11.40 0.79
CA ARG A 42 -11.85 -12.56 -0.10
C ARG A 42 -12.94 -12.56 -1.15
N ALA A 43 -14.19 -12.30 -0.77
CA ALA A 43 -15.31 -12.20 -1.71
C ALA A 43 -15.10 -11.07 -2.73
N ALA A 44 -14.62 -9.92 -2.27
CA ALA A 44 -14.29 -8.79 -3.13
C ALA A 44 -13.18 -9.14 -4.12
N ILE A 45 -12.06 -9.74 -3.66
CA ILE A 45 -10.97 -10.22 -4.53
C ILE A 45 -11.51 -11.20 -5.59
N ALA A 46 -12.34 -12.16 -5.18
CA ALA A 46 -12.94 -13.14 -6.10
C ALA A 46 -13.80 -12.45 -7.18
N ALA A 47 -14.65 -11.49 -6.79
CA ALA A 47 -15.50 -10.75 -7.71
C ALA A 47 -14.73 -9.74 -8.60
N LEU A 48 -13.60 -9.22 -8.12
CA LEU A 48 -12.71 -8.36 -8.90
C LEU A 48 -12.06 -9.15 -10.04
N GLY A 49 -11.51 -10.33 -9.73
CA GLY A 49 -10.73 -11.13 -10.67
C GLY A 49 -9.37 -10.47 -10.99
N GLY A 50 -8.69 -10.95 -12.04
CA GLY A 50 -7.47 -10.32 -12.56
C GLY A 50 -6.18 -10.55 -11.77
N GLY A 51 -6.24 -11.29 -10.66
CA GLY A 51 -5.07 -11.68 -9.86
C GLY A 51 -4.54 -10.56 -8.95
N LEU A 52 -3.57 -10.91 -8.11
CA LEU A 52 -2.94 -10.01 -7.15
C LEU A 52 -1.48 -9.80 -7.52
N ALA A 53 -1.01 -8.56 -7.41
CA ALA A 53 0.41 -8.24 -7.49
C ALA A 53 1.16 -8.47 -6.19
N GLY A 54 0.44 -8.44 -5.07
CA GLY A 54 1.05 -8.57 -3.77
C GLY A 54 0.12 -8.25 -2.62
N TRP A 55 0.75 -7.98 -1.47
CA TRP A 55 0.07 -7.67 -0.22
C TRP A 55 0.73 -6.47 0.45
N LYS A 56 -0.08 -5.63 1.10
CA LYS A 56 0.36 -4.57 2.01
C LYS A 56 0.11 -4.96 3.45
N ILE A 57 0.96 -4.48 4.34
CA ILE A 57 0.74 -4.52 5.79
C ILE A 57 0.38 -3.10 6.25
N GLY A 58 -0.75 -2.96 6.94
CA GLY A 58 -1.20 -1.70 7.53
C GLY A 58 -1.24 -1.75 9.05
N ALA A 59 -1.40 -0.59 9.69
CA ALA A 59 -1.41 -0.46 11.16
C ALA A 59 -0.15 -1.04 11.85
N THR A 60 1.03 -0.80 11.27
CA THR A 60 2.31 -1.29 11.81
C THR A 60 2.81 -0.49 13.03
N GLY A 61 2.41 0.78 13.15
CA GLY A 61 2.69 1.64 14.30
C GLY A 61 1.50 1.78 15.25
N LYS A 62 1.77 2.06 16.53
CA LYS A 62 0.74 2.22 17.58
C LYS A 62 -0.25 3.36 17.28
N ASP A 63 0.22 4.45 16.68
CA ASP A 63 -0.65 5.58 16.31
C ASP A 63 -1.63 5.20 15.20
N HIS A 64 -1.18 4.45 14.19
CA HIS A 64 -2.06 3.92 13.14
C HIS A 64 -3.04 2.87 13.69
N GLN A 65 -2.58 2.03 14.63
CA GLN A 65 -3.43 1.08 15.33
C GLN A 65 -4.56 1.79 16.08
N ALA A 66 -4.24 2.86 16.83
CA ALA A 66 -5.24 3.68 17.52
C ALA A 66 -6.23 4.35 16.54
N ARG A 67 -5.72 4.97 15.46
CA ARG A 67 -6.56 5.63 14.43
C ARG A 67 -7.54 4.67 13.75
N LEU A 68 -7.12 3.42 13.53
CA LEU A 68 -7.94 2.38 12.91
C LEU A 68 -8.69 1.51 13.94
N LYS A 69 -8.61 1.85 15.23
CA LYS A 69 -9.29 1.11 16.32
C LYS A 69 -8.95 -0.39 16.30
N THR A 70 -7.65 -0.70 16.18
CA THR A 70 -7.10 -2.07 16.20
C THR A 70 -5.95 -2.16 17.19
N ASP A 71 -5.63 -3.36 17.66
CA ASP A 71 -4.49 -3.66 18.55
C ASP A 71 -3.31 -4.31 17.79
N ARG A 72 -3.51 -4.62 16.50
CA ARG A 72 -2.57 -5.37 15.67
C ARG A 72 -2.55 -4.88 14.21
N PRO A 73 -1.46 -5.16 13.48
CA PRO A 73 -1.40 -4.95 12.03
C PRO A 73 -2.46 -5.77 11.29
N PHE A 74 -2.82 -5.30 10.10
CA PHE A 74 -3.66 -6.02 9.16
C PHE A 74 -2.96 -6.17 7.81
N PHE A 75 -3.49 -7.02 6.94
CA PHE A 75 -3.02 -7.19 5.57
C PHE A 75 -4.11 -6.85 4.56
N GLY A 76 -3.69 -6.26 3.44
CA GLY A 76 -4.56 -5.93 2.32
C GLY A 76 -3.97 -6.43 1.00
N PRO A 77 -4.80 -6.91 0.06
CA PRO A 77 -4.35 -7.26 -1.29
C PRO A 77 -3.94 -6.01 -2.07
N ILE A 78 -2.98 -6.18 -2.99
CA ILE A 78 -2.69 -5.23 -4.05
C ILE A 78 -3.12 -5.92 -5.35
N PRO A 79 -4.28 -5.56 -5.94
CA PRO A 79 -4.72 -6.11 -7.21
C PRO A 79 -3.70 -5.85 -8.33
N ALA A 80 -3.57 -6.77 -9.28
CA ALA A 80 -2.59 -6.64 -10.36
C ALA A 80 -2.85 -5.43 -11.26
N THR A 81 -4.10 -4.99 -11.36
CA THR A 81 -4.52 -3.79 -12.11
C THR A 81 -4.05 -2.48 -11.48
N ASP A 82 -3.68 -2.51 -10.20
CA ASP A 82 -3.33 -1.33 -9.42
C ASP A 82 -1.81 -1.23 -9.21
N LEU A 83 -1.04 -2.16 -9.78
CA LEU A 83 0.41 -2.06 -9.90
C LEU A 83 0.76 -1.17 -11.08
N HIS A 84 1.36 -0.02 -10.81
CA HIS A 84 1.80 0.92 -11.84
C HIS A 84 3.32 1.06 -11.84
N GLU A 85 3.92 0.90 -13.02
CA GLU A 85 5.32 1.21 -13.23
C GLU A 85 5.44 2.67 -13.65
N ALA A 86 6.20 3.46 -12.88
CA ALA A 86 6.54 4.82 -13.29
C ALA A 86 7.60 4.77 -14.39
N ASP A 87 7.35 5.49 -15.48
CA ASP A 87 8.39 5.79 -16.46
C ASP A 87 9.41 6.72 -15.79
N ALA A 88 10.70 6.41 -15.85
CA ALA A 88 11.74 7.22 -15.20
C ALA A 88 11.85 8.63 -15.81
N GLN A 89 11.41 8.80 -17.05
CA GLN A 89 11.39 10.05 -17.79
C GLN A 89 10.05 10.76 -17.67
N ASN A 90 8.94 10.01 -17.76
CA ASN A 90 7.60 10.59 -17.91
C ASN A 90 6.70 10.45 -16.67
N GLY A 91 7.15 9.71 -15.65
CA GLY A 91 6.37 9.40 -14.46
C GLY A 91 5.15 8.54 -14.78
N VAL A 92 4.07 8.78 -14.03
CA VAL A 92 2.78 8.10 -14.21
C VAL A 92 1.66 9.06 -13.80
N ALA A 93 0.63 9.15 -14.64
CA ALA A 93 -0.56 9.92 -14.34
C ALA A 93 -1.60 9.01 -13.66
N LEU A 94 -1.86 9.27 -12.38
CA LEU A 94 -2.93 8.60 -11.64
C LEU A 94 -4.02 9.61 -11.29
N PRO A 95 -5.26 9.45 -11.80
CA PRO A 95 -6.36 10.31 -11.41
C PRO A 95 -6.71 10.04 -9.94
N PHE A 96 -6.83 11.09 -9.14
CA PHE A 96 -7.36 10.97 -7.78
C PHE A 96 -8.87 10.73 -7.90
N ARG A 97 -9.30 9.55 -7.48
CA ARG A 97 -10.69 9.10 -7.57
C ARG A 97 -11.47 9.55 -6.32
N PRO A 98 -12.82 9.61 -6.38
CA PRO A 98 -13.63 9.74 -5.18
C PRO A 98 -13.19 8.76 -4.09
N GLY A 99 -13.12 9.25 -2.85
CA GLY A 99 -12.63 8.46 -1.72
C GLY A 99 -11.12 8.41 -1.57
N THR A 100 -10.34 9.08 -2.42
CA THR A 100 -8.89 9.21 -2.23
C THR A 100 -8.58 9.95 -0.93
N ARG A 101 -7.73 9.36 -0.08
CA ARG A 101 -7.37 9.91 1.23
C ARG A 101 -5.93 10.42 1.28
N GLY A 102 -5.02 9.87 0.48
CA GLY A 102 -3.66 10.35 0.43
C GLY A 102 -2.71 9.44 -0.33
N VAL A 103 -1.42 9.80 -0.27
CA VAL A 103 -0.31 9.00 -0.79
C VAL A 103 0.66 8.73 0.35
N GLU A 104 1.09 7.48 0.49
CA GLU A 104 2.00 7.01 1.53
C GLU A 104 3.35 6.60 0.92
N CYS A 105 4.42 6.82 1.69
CA CYS A 105 5.78 6.43 1.33
C CYS A 105 6.11 5.10 1.99
N GLU A 106 6.62 4.17 1.20
CA GLU A 106 6.65 2.76 1.57
C GLU A 106 7.97 2.09 1.23
N ILE A 107 8.30 1.06 2.00
CA ILE A 107 9.33 0.08 1.65
C ILE A 107 8.63 -1.19 1.17
N ALA A 108 8.92 -1.56 -0.06
CA ALA A 108 8.38 -2.74 -0.71
C ALA A 108 9.45 -3.79 -0.94
N PHE A 109 9.09 -5.04 -0.73
CA PHE A 109 9.93 -6.20 -0.95
C PHE A 109 9.36 -7.03 -2.09
N CYS A 110 10.19 -7.38 -3.07
CA CYS A 110 9.85 -8.38 -4.07
C CYS A 110 10.43 -9.71 -3.61
N MET A 111 9.59 -10.73 -3.42
CA MET A 111 10.02 -12.04 -2.94
C MET A 111 10.70 -12.84 -4.07
N ALA A 112 11.90 -13.36 -3.84
CA ALA A 112 12.57 -14.27 -4.77
C ALA A 112 11.96 -15.67 -4.71
N ARG A 113 11.49 -16.09 -3.54
CA ARG A 113 10.86 -17.39 -3.30
C ARG A 113 9.63 -17.25 -2.42
N ALA A 114 8.71 -18.19 -2.57
CA ALA A 114 7.52 -18.27 -1.74
C ALA A 114 7.87 -18.64 -0.29
N LEU A 115 7.05 -18.17 0.64
CA LEU A 115 7.01 -18.60 2.03
C LEU A 115 5.70 -19.39 2.22
N PRO A 116 5.69 -20.73 2.06
CA PRO A 116 4.46 -21.52 2.14
C PRO A 116 3.81 -21.45 3.51
N SER A 117 2.49 -21.64 3.57
CA SER A 117 1.76 -21.67 4.85
C SER A 117 2.28 -22.80 5.75
N ARG A 118 2.50 -22.50 7.03
CA ARG A 118 2.90 -23.47 8.06
C ARG A 118 2.43 -23.02 9.44
N LYS A 119 2.40 -23.94 10.41
CA LYS A 119 1.95 -23.65 11.79
C LYS A 119 2.86 -22.68 12.54
N ALA A 120 4.18 -22.84 12.41
CA ALA A 120 5.15 -22.02 13.11
C ALA A 120 5.45 -20.72 12.34
N PRO A 121 5.58 -19.55 13.00
CA PRO A 121 5.91 -18.32 12.32
C PRO A 121 7.28 -18.40 11.62
N TYR A 122 7.45 -17.61 10.56
CA TYR A 122 8.73 -17.43 9.90
C TYR A 122 9.69 -16.60 10.77
N GLY A 123 10.94 -17.04 10.86
CA GLY A 123 12.00 -16.26 11.50
C GLY A 123 12.38 -15.04 10.65
N ARG A 124 12.91 -13.99 11.28
CA ARG A 124 13.33 -12.78 10.56
C ARG A 124 14.33 -13.08 9.44
N ASP A 125 15.35 -13.88 9.73
CA ASP A 125 16.39 -14.21 8.75
C ASP A 125 15.87 -15.10 7.62
N GLU A 126 14.91 -15.96 7.93
CA GLU A 126 14.22 -16.80 6.95
C GLU A 126 13.42 -15.96 5.95
N VAL A 127 12.67 -14.97 6.45
CA VAL A 127 11.96 -13.98 5.61
C VAL A 127 12.96 -13.14 4.82
N LYS A 128 14.00 -12.60 5.47
CA LYS A 128 15.04 -11.77 4.82
C LYS A 128 15.70 -12.52 3.66
N ALA A 129 16.01 -13.79 3.84
CA ALA A 129 16.62 -14.62 2.81
C ALA A 129 15.65 -14.96 1.66
N ALA A 130 14.34 -14.83 1.85
CA ALA A 130 13.34 -15.03 0.80
C ALA A 130 13.08 -13.79 -0.06
N VAL A 131 13.53 -12.61 0.39
CA VAL A 131 13.45 -11.36 -0.36
C VAL A 131 14.48 -11.34 -1.49
N GLY A 132 14.05 -11.05 -2.72
CA GLY A 132 14.92 -10.86 -3.87
C GLY A 132 15.40 -9.42 -4.03
N SER A 133 14.52 -8.45 -3.79
CA SER A 133 14.85 -7.03 -3.91
C SER A 133 14.02 -6.14 -2.99
N LEU A 134 14.58 -4.97 -2.65
CA LEU A 134 13.92 -3.90 -1.90
C LEU A 134 13.72 -2.70 -2.82
N HIS A 135 12.56 -2.06 -2.71
CA HIS A 135 12.16 -0.91 -3.52
C HIS A 135 11.53 0.17 -2.63
N PRO A 136 11.90 1.45 -2.76
CA PRO A 136 11.02 2.52 -2.31
C PRO A 136 9.75 2.46 -3.13
N ALA A 137 8.59 2.75 -2.53
CA ALA A 137 7.32 2.71 -3.22
C ALA A 137 6.38 3.81 -2.75
N LEU A 138 5.41 4.13 -3.60
CA LEU A 138 4.26 4.95 -3.24
C LEU A 138 3.00 4.06 -3.19
N GLU A 139 2.17 4.24 -2.17
CA GLU A 139 0.80 3.71 -2.16
C GLU A 139 -0.18 4.88 -2.20
N VAL A 140 -1.13 4.85 -3.13
CA VAL A 140 -2.29 5.74 -3.07
C VAL A 140 -3.37 5.02 -2.26
N VAL A 141 -3.78 5.65 -1.17
CA VAL A 141 -4.75 5.09 -0.21
C VAL A 141 -6.08 5.80 -0.27
N GLY A 142 -7.16 5.04 -0.16
CA GLY A 142 -8.52 5.57 -0.14
C GLY A 142 -9.57 4.48 0.06
N THR A 143 -10.84 4.89 0.06
CA THR A 143 -11.97 4.00 0.37
C THR A 143 -12.99 3.98 -0.76
N ARG A 144 -13.48 2.80 -1.10
CA ARG A 144 -14.63 2.62 -2.01
C ARG A 144 -15.95 2.72 -1.26
N VAL A 145 -15.95 2.63 0.06
CA VAL A 145 -17.16 2.84 0.86
C VAL A 145 -17.23 4.30 1.29
N ALA A 146 -18.33 4.96 0.95
CA ALA A 146 -18.65 6.28 1.44
C ALA A 146 -18.91 6.21 2.95
N ALA A 147 -18.10 6.94 3.71
CA ALA A 147 -18.20 6.98 5.17
C ALA A 147 -17.67 8.33 5.68
N ASP A 148 -18.30 8.81 6.74
CA ASP A 148 -17.84 9.99 7.46
C ASP A 148 -16.60 9.63 8.28
N GLY A 149 -15.56 10.46 8.14
CA GLY A 149 -14.31 10.29 8.86
C GLY A 149 -13.41 9.15 8.35
N LEU A 150 -12.54 8.66 9.24
CA LEU A 150 -11.59 7.59 8.94
C LEU A 150 -12.26 6.22 9.12
N PRO A 151 -12.05 5.28 8.17
CA PRO A 151 -12.53 3.91 8.32
C PRO A 151 -11.86 3.25 9.53
N ASP A 152 -12.58 2.38 10.24
CA ASP A 152 -11.94 1.48 11.20
C ASP A 152 -11.23 0.32 10.48
N VAL A 153 -10.53 -0.52 11.23
CA VAL A 153 -9.76 -1.65 10.69
C VAL A 153 -10.64 -2.66 9.95
N ARG A 154 -11.92 -2.82 10.33
CA ARG A 154 -12.81 -3.81 9.71
C ARG A 154 -13.20 -3.33 8.32
N LEU A 155 -13.55 -2.06 8.18
CA LEU A 155 -13.75 -1.45 6.87
C LEU A 155 -12.46 -1.41 6.06
N ALA A 156 -11.34 -1.04 6.66
CA ALA A 156 -10.06 -1.01 5.97
C ALA A 156 -9.70 -2.39 5.39
N ILE A 157 -9.85 -3.47 6.16
CA ILE A 157 -9.60 -4.84 5.68
C ILE A 157 -10.57 -5.22 4.57
N ALA A 158 -11.88 -5.09 4.80
CA ALA A 158 -12.90 -5.47 3.82
C ALA A 158 -12.67 -4.74 2.49
N ASP A 159 -12.30 -3.47 2.57
CA ASP A 159 -12.00 -2.63 1.43
C ASP A 159 -10.52 -2.68 1.03
N TYR A 160 -10.00 -3.88 0.72
CA TYR A 160 -8.66 -4.14 0.16
C TYR A 160 -7.49 -3.45 0.90
N GLY A 161 -7.60 -3.30 2.21
CA GLY A 161 -6.63 -2.55 2.99
C GLY A 161 -6.49 -1.08 2.60
N LEU A 162 -7.54 -0.47 2.05
CA LEU A 162 -7.57 0.89 1.49
C LEU A 162 -6.62 1.13 0.32
N ASN A 163 -6.03 0.08 -0.26
CA ASN A 163 -5.18 0.21 -1.43
C ASN A 163 -6.01 0.72 -2.62
N MET A 164 -5.51 1.69 -3.39
CA MET A 164 -6.08 2.08 -4.69
C MET A 164 -5.06 2.06 -5.83
N ALA A 165 -3.79 2.29 -5.52
CA ALA A 165 -2.71 2.21 -6.48
C ALA A 165 -1.39 1.93 -5.74
N PHE A 166 -0.50 1.20 -6.38
CA PHE A 166 0.82 0.87 -5.84
C PHE A 166 1.89 1.05 -6.90
N LEU A 167 2.95 1.77 -6.54
CA LEU A 167 3.98 2.21 -7.47
C LEU A 167 5.37 1.91 -6.89
N PRO A 168 5.97 0.75 -7.21
CA PRO A 168 7.34 0.47 -6.82
C PRO A 168 8.31 1.30 -7.67
N GLY A 169 9.33 1.85 -7.02
CA GLY A 169 10.47 2.50 -7.64
C GLY A 169 11.56 1.50 -8.04
N ALA A 170 12.74 2.03 -8.36
CA ALA A 170 13.90 1.22 -8.73
C ALA A 170 14.39 0.33 -7.56
N ALA A 171 14.94 -0.83 -7.89
CA ALA A 171 15.55 -1.71 -6.88
C ALA A 171 16.75 -1.02 -6.23
N VAL A 172 16.88 -1.19 -4.91
CA VAL A 172 18.01 -0.66 -4.13
C VAL A 172 19.12 -1.72 -4.07
N ALA A 173 20.28 -1.39 -4.63
CA ALA A 173 21.47 -2.23 -4.51
C ALA A 173 21.99 -2.23 -3.07
N GLY A 174 22.56 -3.35 -2.60
CA GLY A 174 23.14 -3.45 -1.25
C GLY A 174 22.12 -3.33 -0.11
N TRP A 175 20.81 -3.48 -0.39
CA TRP A 175 19.76 -3.21 0.60
C TRP A 175 19.88 -4.04 1.89
N HIS A 176 20.53 -5.21 1.84
CA HIS A 176 20.74 -6.08 3.01
C HIS A 176 21.63 -5.47 4.10
N GLU A 177 22.45 -4.50 3.73
CA GLU A 177 23.39 -3.75 4.59
C GLU A 177 22.73 -2.51 5.21
N LEU A 178 21.55 -2.14 4.74
CA LEU A 178 20.83 -0.98 5.24
C LEU A 178 20.14 -1.30 6.57
N ASP A 179 20.24 -0.38 7.53
CA ASP A 179 19.32 -0.35 8.66
C ASP A 179 17.98 0.24 8.21
N LEU A 180 17.03 -0.65 7.92
CA LEU A 180 15.70 -0.23 7.46
C LEU A 180 14.92 0.57 8.51
N SER A 181 15.33 0.51 9.79
CA SER A 181 14.65 1.24 10.86
C SER A 181 14.99 2.72 10.91
N SER A 182 16.09 3.14 10.26
CA SER A 182 16.57 4.52 10.20
C SER A 182 16.33 5.19 8.85
N ILE A 183 15.67 4.51 7.90
CA ILE A 183 15.34 5.10 6.60
C ILE A 183 14.36 6.28 6.78
N ALA A 184 14.78 7.45 6.27
CA ALA A 184 13.95 8.64 6.22
C ALA A 184 13.40 8.85 4.81
N ALA A 185 12.08 9.07 4.70
CA ALA A 185 11.44 9.51 3.46
C ALA A 185 11.45 11.04 3.37
N ARG A 186 11.66 11.58 2.16
CA ARG A 186 11.52 13.00 1.86
C ARG A 186 10.57 13.16 0.68
N TRP A 187 9.58 14.03 0.85
CA TRP A 187 8.60 14.32 -0.17
C TRP A 187 8.93 15.62 -0.88
N CYS A 188 8.90 15.59 -2.21
CA CYS A 188 8.91 16.76 -3.06
C CYS A 188 7.60 16.74 -3.85
N TRP A 189 6.89 17.86 -3.86
CA TRP A 189 5.66 18.02 -4.64
C TRP A 189 5.69 19.35 -5.37
N ALA A 190 5.08 19.36 -6.56
CA ALA A 190 4.89 20.54 -7.38
C ALA A 190 3.47 20.52 -7.91
N THR A 191 2.85 21.70 -7.99
CA THR A 191 1.56 21.85 -8.66
C THR A 191 1.78 22.49 -10.02
N ARG A 192 0.84 22.32 -10.95
CA ARG A 192 0.90 23.00 -12.26
C ARG A 192 0.99 24.53 -12.13
N SER A 193 0.52 25.10 -11.02
CA SER A 193 0.54 26.54 -10.72
C SER A 193 1.74 27.00 -9.89
N ARG A 194 2.53 26.08 -9.31
CA ARG A 194 3.70 26.38 -8.48
C ARG A 194 4.80 25.36 -8.79
N PRO A 195 5.75 25.70 -9.69
CA PRO A 195 6.71 24.74 -10.23
C PRO A 195 7.56 24.05 -9.17
N TRP A 196 7.84 24.67 -8.02
CA TRP A 196 8.52 24.03 -6.89
C TRP A 196 8.10 24.74 -5.60
N CYS A 197 7.43 24.04 -4.68
CA CYS A 197 7.16 24.55 -3.34
C CYS A 197 7.60 23.52 -2.30
N GLY A 198 8.78 23.75 -1.73
CA GLY A 198 9.23 23.11 -0.49
C GLY A 198 10.62 22.50 -0.60
N TRP A 199 11.61 23.17 -0.01
CA TRP A 199 12.79 22.50 0.54
C TRP A 199 12.35 21.64 1.74
N PRO A 200 13.05 20.55 2.07
CA PRO A 200 12.48 19.43 2.82
C PRO A 200 12.04 19.82 4.23
N THR A 201 10.80 19.48 4.58
CA THR A 201 10.48 19.17 5.98
C THR A 201 11.22 17.87 6.31
N THR A 202 12.33 18.02 7.01
CA THR A 202 12.94 16.93 7.75
C THR A 202 12.23 16.84 9.09
N ALA A 203 12.02 15.63 9.60
CA ALA A 203 11.75 15.42 11.03
C ALA A 203 12.97 15.73 11.93
N ARG A 204 13.92 16.57 11.47
CA ARG A 204 14.97 17.23 12.25
C ARG A 204 15.80 18.15 11.37
N GLY A 205 15.80 19.43 11.73
CA GLY A 205 16.49 20.49 11.01
C GLY A 205 18.01 20.27 10.93
N SER A 206 18.54 20.44 9.72
CA SER A 206 19.76 21.20 9.39
C SER A 206 20.08 20.97 7.90
N ARG A 207 20.48 22.05 7.23
CA ARG A 207 20.83 22.09 5.79
C ARG A 207 22.20 21.46 5.55
N PRO A 208 22.39 20.67 4.48
CA PRO A 208 23.68 20.55 3.80
C PRO A 208 23.65 21.19 2.41
N ALA A 209 24.84 21.59 1.96
CA ALA A 209 25.13 22.38 0.78
C ALA A 209 24.81 21.68 -0.57
N SER A 210 24.63 22.51 -1.59
CA SER A 210 24.33 22.15 -2.99
C SER A 210 25.45 21.35 -3.65
N GLY A 211 25.13 20.17 -4.17
CA GLY A 211 25.94 19.43 -5.12
C GLY A 211 25.06 18.80 -6.19
N SER A 212 25.25 19.19 -7.45
CA SER A 212 24.56 18.60 -8.60
C SER A 212 25.25 17.30 -9.02
N ALA A 213 24.60 16.17 -8.81
CA ALA A 213 25.04 14.89 -9.37
C ALA A 213 23.97 14.37 -10.33
N ARG A 214 24.28 14.35 -11.63
CA ARG A 214 23.51 13.59 -12.63
C ARG A 214 23.82 12.11 -12.46
N ALA A 215 22.92 11.36 -11.82
CA ALA A 215 22.98 9.91 -11.81
C ALA A 215 22.56 9.36 -13.19
N ARG A 216 23.36 8.45 -13.75
CA ARG A 216 23.03 7.72 -14.99
C ARG A 216 22.02 6.62 -14.67
N SER A 217 21.07 6.42 -15.58
CA SER A 217 19.96 5.47 -15.47
C SER A 217 20.44 4.01 -15.59
N PRO A 218 20.14 3.11 -14.65
CA PRO A 218 20.23 1.68 -14.88
C PRO A 218 19.02 1.20 -15.72
N ALA A 219 19.26 0.29 -16.66
CA ALA A 219 18.25 -0.27 -17.54
C ALA A 219 17.05 -0.83 -16.75
N SER A 220 15.84 -0.47 -17.17
CA SER A 220 14.58 -0.94 -16.59
C SER A 220 14.37 -2.42 -16.90
N ARG A 221 14.53 -3.29 -15.90
CA ARG A 221 13.96 -4.64 -15.96
C ARG A 221 12.50 -4.56 -15.54
N ARG A 222 11.61 -5.14 -16.35
CA ARG A 222 10.19 -5.33 -15.98
C ARG A 222 10.14 -6.08 -14.64
N LEU A 223 9.37 -5.54 -13.72
CA LEU A 223 9.28 -6.09 -12.37
C LEU A 223 8.37 -7.33 -12.35
N PRO A 224 8.68 -8.35 -11.53
CA PRO A 224 7.76 -9.48 -11.34
C PRO A 224 6.41 -8.98 -10.83
N ARG A 225 5.32 -9.45 -11.44
CA ARG A 225 3.96 -8.97 -11.18
C ARG A 225 3.23 -9.78 -10.11
N ASP A 226 3.85 -10.78 -9.48
CA ASP A 226 3.19 -11.79 -8.64
C ASP A 226 3.80 -11.96 -7.23
N ARG A 227 4.71 -11.08 -6.80
CA ARG A 227 5.57 -11.35 -5.62
C ARG A 227 5.81 -10.19 -4.66
N TRP A 228 4.97 -9.16 -4.67
CA TRP A 228 5.19 -8.00 -3.80
C TRP A 228 4.66 -8.23 -2.38
N GLN A 229 5.51 -7.98 -1.41
CA GLN A 229 5.12 -7.78 -0.02
C GLN A 229 5.56 -6.36 0.39
N LYS A 230 4.60 -5.47 0.58
CA LYS A 230 4.81 -4.14 1.15
C LYS A 230 4.73 -4.26 2.67
N ALA A 231 5.74 -3.77 3.39
CA ALA A 231 5.80 -3.97 4.84
C ALA A 231 5.90 -2.71 5.72
N ILE A 232 6.11 -1.50 5.19
CA ILE A 232 6.45 -0.37 6.10
C ILE A 232 5.96 0.98 5.58
N SER A 233 4.90 1.52 6.21
CA SER A 233 4.58 2.95 6.18
C SER A 233 5.58 3.69 7.06
N ALA A 234 6.35 4.61 6.48
CA ALA A 234 7.30 5.43 7.23
C ALA A 234 6.54 6.30 8.26
N ARG A 235 7.01 6.28 9.53
CA ARG A 235 6.40 7.03 10.64
C ARG A 235 6.28 8.52 10.29
N SER A 236 5.07 9.07 10.33
CA SER A 236 4.88 10.51 10.58
C SER A 236 5.07 10.74 12.08
N GLY A 237 6.15 11.42 12.48
CA GLY A 237 6.32 11.86 13.86
C GLY A 237 5.18 12.80 14.26
N GLY A 238 4.70 12.64 15.49
CA GLY A 238 3.59 13.41 16.09
C GLY A 238 3.88 14.88 16.33
#